data_AF-A0A2V5TCE6-F1
#
_entry.id   AF-A0A2V5TCE6-F1
#
_cell.length_a   1.000
_cell.length_b   1.000
_cell.length_c   1.000
_cell.angle_alpha   90.00
_cell.angle_beta   90.00
_cell.angle_gamma   90.00
#
_symmetry.space_group_name_H-M   'P 1'
#
loop_
_entity.id
_entity.type
_entity.pdbx_description
1 polymer ?
#
loop_
_entity_poly.entity_id
_entity_poly.type
_entity_poly.pdbx_seq_one_letter_code
_entity_poly.pdbx_strand_id
1 'polypeptide(L)'
;MIDCWVSDSESPVVTEINLDAVEKNGNQFNHDDVSQDGEWLRFSLPDTSGFMRYRVLESKGNHYKVEYQENGGGTLTTASVIEFDVVKRDVRRGGKPLSVRVLRVTSYTQK
;
A
#
# COMPACT_ATOMS: atom_id res chain seq x y z
N MET A 1 -6.07 -3.23 -3.77
CA MET A 1 -6.95 -2.36 -4.56
C MET A 1 -7.98 -1.83 -3.58
N ILE A 2 -8.25 -0.52 -3.53
CA ILE A 2 -9.36 -0.06 -2.67
C ILE A 2 -10.62 -0.56 -3.34
N ASP A 3 -11.39 -1.39 -2.65
CA ASP A 3 -12.67 -1.87 -3.16
C ASP A 3 -13.56 -0.64 -3.42
N CYS A 4 -13.85 -0.41 -4.70
CA CYS A 4 -14.73 0.66 -5.14
C CYS A 4 -16.19 0.22 -4.93
N TRP A 5 -17.08 1.17 -4.76
CA TRP A 5 -18.50 0.84 -4.78
C TRP A 5 -18.87 0.34 -6.18
N VAL A 6 -19.78 -0.63 -6.27
CA VAL A 6 -20.24 -1.24 -7.55
C VAL A 6 -20.76 -0.20 -8.55
N SER A 7 -21.10 1.01 -8.09
CA SER A 7 -21.54 2.14 -8.91
C SER A 7 -20.43 2.93 -9.60
N ASP A 8 -19.16 2.70 -9.28
CA ASP A 8 -18.06 3.46 -9.86
C ASP A 8 -17.77 2.96 -11.27
N SER A 9 -18.19 3.74 -12.27
CA SER A 9 -18.14 3.36 -13.70
C SER A 9 -16.76 3.50 -14.33
N GLU A 10 -15.78 4.08 -13.65
CA GLU A 10 -14.43 4.33 -14.16
C GLU A 10 -13.39 3.79 -13.17
N SER A 11 -12.52 2.90 -13.64
CA SER A 11 -11.43 2.34 -12.86
C SER A 11 -10.09 2.93 -13.35
N PRO A 12 -9.15 3.31 -12.45
CA PRO A 12 -9.20 3.31 -10.98
C PRO A 12 -9.53 4.69 -10.35
N VAL A 13 -10.38 4.72 -9.32
CA VAL A 13 -10.95 5.95 -8.71
C VAL A 13 -10.00 6.69 -7.75
N VAL A 14 -8.96 6.05 -7.20
CA VAL A 14 -7.90 6.76 -6.44
C VAL A 14 -6.56 6.07 -6.70
N THR A 15 -5.64 6.78 -7.34
CA THR A 15 -4.28 6.29 -7.66
C THR A 15 -3.23 6.81 -6.70
N GLU A 16 -3.57 7.67 -5.74
CA GLU A 16 -2.61 8.33 -4.85
C GLU A 16 -2.96 8.21 -3.37
N ILE A 17 -1.97 7.87 -2.55
CA ILE A 17 -2.08 7.77 -1.08
C ILE A 17 -1.15 8.82 -0.46
N ASN A 18 -1.69 9.70 0.39
CA ASN A 18 -0.90 10.68 1.12
C ASN A 18 -0.15 10.03 2.29
N LEU A 19 1.16 9.83 2.12
CA LEU A 19 2.00 9.14 3.11
C LEU A 19 2.18 9.95 4.40
N ASP A 20 2.20 11.27 4.31
CA ASP A 20 2.34 12.12 5.50
C ASP A 20 1.09 12.09 6.38
N ALA A 21 -0.09 11.85 5.79
CA ALA A 21 -1.32 11.61 6.54
C ALA A 21 -1.33 10.21 7.16
N VAL A 22 -0.89 9.20 6.42
CA VAL A 22 -0.76 7.81 6.90
C VAL A 22 0.15 7.72 8.12
N GLU A 23 1.29 8.41 8.10
CA GLU A 23 2.26 8.47 9.21
C GLU A 23 1.68 9.19 10.43
N LYS A 24 0.94 10.30 10.24
CA LYS A 24 0.38 11.09 11.35
C LYS A 24 -0.82 10.46 12.03
N ASN A 25 -1.64 9.72 11.28
CA ASN A 25 -2.93 9.26 11.78
C ASN A 25 -2.83 8.00 12.64
N GLY A 26 -1.65 7.37 12.76
CA GLY A 26 -1.50 6.10 13.49
C GLY A 26 -2.44 5.05 12.89
N ASN A 27 -2.05 4.48 11.75
CA ASN A 27 -2.88 3.51 11.05
C ASN A 27 -2.69 2.08 11.62
N GLN A 28 -3.44 1.11 11.09
CA GLN A 28 -3.40 -0.29 11.50
C GLN A 28 -2.02 -0.97 11.38
N PHE A 29 -1.07 -0.36 10.68
CA PHE A 29 0.32 -0.81 10.55
C PHE A 29 1.23 -0.12 11.57
N ASN A 30 0.71 0.19 12.76
CA ASN A 30 1.54 0.65 13.87
C ASN A 30 2.67 -0.38 14.07
N HIS A 31 3.91 0.09 14.08
CA HIS A 31 5.11 -0.68 13.70
C HIS A 31 5.39 -1.95 14.53
N ASP A 32 4.67 -2.17 15.62
CA ASP A 32 4.89 -3.28 16.56
C ASP A 32 4.50 -4.65 15.97
N ASP A 33 3.52 -4.70 15.07
CA ASP A 33 3.00 -5.95 14.49
C ASP A 33 3.61 -6.29 13.11
N VAL A 34 4.53 -5.45 12.62
CA VAL A 34 5.27 -5.70 11.38
C VAL A 34 6.58 -6.39 11.71
N SER A 35 6.79 -7.56 11.12
CA SER A 35 8.00 -8.37 11.28
C SER A 35 8.70 -8.59 9.94
N GLN A 36 10.00 -8.88 10.01
CA GLN A 36 10.78 -9.25 8.83
C GLN A 36 10.98 -10.77 8.79
N ASP A 37 10.65 -11.39 7.67
CA ASP A 37 10.80 -12.82 7.37
C ASP A 37 11.57 -12.97 6.05
N GLY A 38 12.90 -12.96 6.16
CA GLY A 38 13.81 -12.94 5.01
C GLY A 38 13.62 -11.67 4.16
N GLU A 39 13.22 -11.84 2.91
CA GLU A 39 12.91 -10.74 1.97
C GLU A 39 11.53 -10.11 2.23
N TRP A 40 10.69 -10.75 3.03
CA TRP A 40 9.32 -10.32 3.27
C TRP A 40 9.23 -9.44 4.50
N LEU A 41 8.52 -8.32 4.35
CA LEU A 41 7.89 -7.65 5.47
C LEU A 41 6.49 -8.22 5.64
N ARG A 42 6.22 -8.77 6.82
CA ARG A 42 5.03 -9.55 7.14
C ARG A 42 4.28 -8.90 8.29
N PHE A 43 2.97 -8.80 8.11
CA PHE A 43 2.00 -8.42 9.12
C PHE A 43 1.06 -9.62 9.36
N SER A 44 0.95 -10.05 10.62
CA SER A 44 0.03 -11.12 11.01
C SER A 44 -1.35 -10.53 11.29
N LEU A 45 -2.39 -11.15 10.74
CA LEU A 45 -3.76 -10.66 10.95
C LEU A 45 -4.22 -11.03 12.37
N PRO A 46 -4.71 -10.08 13.19
CA PRO A 46 -5.29 -10.39 14.48
C PRO A 46 -6.40 -11.43 14.37
N ASP A 47 -6.52 -12.29 15.38
CA ASP A 47 -7.61 -13.28 15.52
C ASP A 47 -7.69 -14.35 14.39
N THR A 48 -6.66 -14.44 13.53
CA THR A 48 -6.55 -15.48 12.50
C THR A 48 -5.13 -16.02 12.40
N SER A 49 -4.94 -17.15 11.72
CA SER A 49 -3.62 -17.63 11.29
C SER A 49 -3.14 -16.95 10.00
N GLY A 50 -3.86 -15.92 9.54
CA GLY A 50 -3.63 -15.22 8.29
C GLY A 50 -2.47 -14.23 8.32
N PHE A 51 -2.11 -13.73 7.15
CA PHE A 51 -1.06 -12.74 7.01
C PHE A 51 -1.27 -11.85 5.79
N MET A 52 -0.69 -10.66 5.87
CA MET A 52 -0.36 -9.81 4.74
C MET A 52 1.16 -9.71 4.69
N ARG A 53 1.75 -9.80 3.50
CA ARG A 53 3.20 -9.58 3.37
C ARG A 53 3.54 -8.93 2.05
N TYR A 54 4.65 -8.21 2.03
CA TYR A 54 5.22 -7.72 0.79
C TYR A 54 6.73 -7.87 0.76
N ARG A 55 7.29 -7.93 -0.44
CA ARG A 55 8.74 -7.80 -0.66
C ARG A 55 8.99 -6.85 -1.81
N VAL A 56 10.14 -6.17 -1.75
CA VAL A 56 10.58 -5.28 -2.83
C VAL A 56 11.20 -6.13 -3.93
N LEU A 57 10.64 -6.04 -5.13
CA LEU A 57 11.19 -6.66 -6.34
C LEU A 57 12.14 -5.70 -7.06
N GLU A 58 11.82 -4.41 -7.06
CA GLU A 58 12.64 -3.36 -7.67
C GLU A 58 12.52 -2.05 -6.88
N SER A 59 13.64 -1.34 -6.74
CA SER A 59 13.68 0.04 -6.25
C SER A 59 14.65 0.85 -7.10
N LYS A 60 14.14 1.85 -7.83
CA LYS A 60 14.92 2.73 -8.70
C LYS A 60 14.49 4.18 -8.50
N GLY A 61 15.31 4.95 -7.79
CA GLY A 61 15.00 6.34 -7.46
C GLY A 61 13.74 6.43 -6.62
N ASN A 62 12.69 7.04 -7.18
CA ASN A 62 11.38 7.15 -6.54
C ASN A 62 10.38 6.06 -6.96
N HIS A 63 10.76 5.17 -7.87
CA HIS A 63 9.94 4.09 -8.38
C HIS A 63 10.17 2.80 -7.59
N TYR A 64 9.08 2.10 -7.30
CA TYR A 64 9.08 0.83 -6.57
C TYR A 64 8.18 -0.19 -7.26
N LYS A 65 8.66 -1.43 -7.28
CA LYS A 65 7.88 -2.61 -7.63
C LYS A 65 7.90 -3.56 -6.45
N VAL A 66 6.73 -3.96 -5.99
CA VAL A 66 6.58 -4.89 -4.87
C VAL A 66 5.74 -6.08 -5.27
N GLU A 67 6.05 -7.22 -4.68
CA GLU A 67 5.12 -8.35 -4.62
C GLU A 67 4.37 -8.26 -3.30
N TYR A 68 3.04 -8.25 -3.37
CA TYR A 68 2.15 -8.31 -2.22
C TYR A 68 1.46 -9.67 -2.19
N GLN A 69 1.32 -10.25 -1.01
CA GLN A 69 0.57 -11.48 -0.78
C GLN A 69 -0.33 -11.36 0.44
N GLU A 70 -1.48 -12.02 0.36
CA GLU A 70 -2.47 -12.07 1.42
C GLU A 70 -3.04 -13.47 1.58
N ASN A 71 -3.25 -13.85 2.84
CA ASN A 71 -3.92 -15.09 3.21
C ASN A 71 -4.79 -14.81 4.44
N GLY A 72 -6.09 -15.13 4.35
CA GLY A 72 -7.06 -14.92 5.43
C GLY A 72 -7.06 -15.99 6.53
N GLY A 73 -6.03 -16.83 6.64
CA GLY A 73 -5.91 -17.93 7.61
C GLY A 73 -6.26 -19.32 7.05
N GLY A 74 -6.51 -19.42 5.74
CA GLY A 74 -6.80 -20.66 5.03
C GLY A 74 -5.63 -21.17 4.20
N THR A 75 -5.92 -22.06 3.25
CA THR A 75 -4.92 -22.57 2.29
C THR A 75 -4.69 -21.63 1.11
N LEU A 76 -5.68 -20.79 0.78
CA LEU A 76 -5.60 -19.87 -0.34
C LEU A 76 -4.73 -18.67 0.02
N THR A 77 -3.70 -18.44 -0.78
CA THR A 77 -2.88 -17.23 -0.75
C THR A 77 -3.02 -16.52 -2.09
N THR A 78 -3.43 -15.27 -2.08
CA THR A 78 -3.46 -14.43 -3.27
C THR A 78 -2.14 -13.67 -3.38
N ALA A 79 -1.73 -13.36 -4.61
CA ALA A 79 -0.53 -12.60 -4.87
C ALA A 79 -0.79 -11.56 -5.95
N SER A 80 -0.19 -10.39 -5.79
CA SER A 80 -0.25 -9.30 -6.76
C SER A 80 1.10 -8.62 -6.87
N VAL A 81 1.37 -8.04 -8.03
CA VAL A 81 2.50 -7.15 -8.25
C VAL A 81 1.97 -5.73 -8.33
N ILE A 82 2.54 -4.84 -7.53
CA ILE A 82 2.15 -3.44 -7.45
C ILE A 82 3.36 -2.60 -7.80
N GLU A 83 3.20 -1.68 -8.75
CA GLU A 83 4.19 -0.68 -9.09
C GLU A 83 3.67 0.69 -8.67
N PHE A 84 4.54 1.50 -8.08
CA PHE A 84 4.20 2.84 -7.63
C PHE A 84 5.41 3.77 -7.58
N ASP A 85 5.13 5.06 -7.65
CA ASP A 85 6.12 6.11 -7.43
C ASP A 85 5.84 6.83 -6.11
N VAL A 86 6.89 7.20 -5.38
CA VAL A 86 6.78 8.10 -4.23
C VAL A 86 7.22 9.49 -4.63
N VAL A 87 6.27 10.41 -4.82
CA VAL A 87 6.52 11.77 -5.31
C VAL A 87 6.10 12.83 -4.30
N LYS A 88 6.64 14.04 -4.43
CA LYS A 88 6.16 15.21 -3.69
C LYS A 88 5.08 15.90 -4.50
N ARG A 89 4.00 16.29 -3.83
CA ARG A 89 2.89 17.03 -4.42
C ARG A 89 2.61 18.27 -3.58
N ASP A 90 2.53 19.42 -4.23
CA ASP A 90 2.12 20.64 -3.56
C ASP A 90 0.59 20.69 -3.48
N VAL A 91 0.09 20.83 -2.26
CA VAL A 91 -1.32 20.92 -1.91
C VAL A 91 -1.57 22.19 -1.10
N ARG A 92 -2.83 22.58 -0.95
CA ARG A 92 -3.22 23.67 -0.03
C ARG A 92 -4.06 23.11 1.11
N ARG A 93 -3.66 23.40 2.34
CA ARG A 93 -4.43 23.05 3.56
C ARG A 93 -4.76 24.34 4.31
N GLY A 94 -6.06 24.66 4.42
CA GLY A 94 -6.49 25.91 5.04
C GLY A 94 -5.92 27.16 4.36
N GLY A 95 -5.77 27.12 3.02
CA GLY A 95 -5.20 28.21 2.23
C GLY A 95 -3.67 28.31 2.22
N LYS A 96 -2.96 27.57 3.09
CA LYS A 96 -1.49 27.56 3.12
C LYS A 96 -0.92 26.49 2.18
N PRO A 97 0.11 26.80 1.37
CA PRO A 97 0.81 25.80 0.58
C PRO A 97 1.54 24.81 1.48
N LEU A 98 1.47 23.53 1.14
CA LEU A 98 2.08 22.43 1.84
C LEU A 98 2.57 21.42 0.81
N SER A 99 3.83 20.99 0.91
CA SER A 99 4.34 19.87 0.11
C SER A 99 4.12 18.58 0.89
N VAL A 100 3.48 17.58 0.26
CA VAL A 100 3.22 16.26 0.86
C VAL A 100 3.82 15.14 0.04
N ARG A 101 4.25 14.06 0.70
CA ARG A 101 4.61 12.82 0.00
C ARG A 101 3.35 12.05 -0.38
N VAL A 102 3.27 11.66 -1.65
CA VAL A 102 2.22 10.79 -2.16
C VAL A 102 2.82 9.53 -2.79
N LEU A 103 2.24 8.38 -2.48
CA LEU A 103 2.45 7.14 -3.20
C LEU A 103 1.45 7.09 -4.34
N ARG A 104 1.93 7.11 -5.58
CA ARG A 104 1.11 6.99 -6.79
C ARG A 104 1.24 5.60 -7.37
N VAL A 105 0.16 4.82 -7.37
CA VAL A 105 0.11 3.51 -8.03
C VAL A 105 0.14 3.71 -9.55
N THR A 106 1.10 3.07 -10.21
CA THR A 106 1.28 3.11 -11.67
C THR A 106 0.83 1.82 -12.34
N SER A 107 0.92 0.68 -11.64
CA SER A 107 0.43 -0.60 -12.14
C SER A 107 -0.04 -1.52 -11.01
N TYR A 108 -1.03 -2.35 -11.32
CA TYR A 108 -1.50 -3.43 -10.47
C TYR A 108 -1.74 -4.66 -11.34
N THR A 109 -1.15 -5.78 -10.99
CA THR A 109 -1.36 -7.06 -11.67
C THR A 109 -1.59 -8.15 -10.65
N GLN A 110 -2.79 -8.74 -10.67
CA GLN A 110 -3.08 -9.94 -9.88
C GLN A 110 -2.46 -11.16 -10.57
N LYS A 111 -1.82 -12.03 -9.79
CA LYS A 111 -1.26 -13.31 -10.26
C LYS A 111 -2.30 -14.41 -10.22
#